data_AF-A0A1Z9PA41-F1
#
_entry.id   AF-A0A1Z9PA41-F1
#
_cell.length_a   1.000
_cell.length_b   1.000
_cell.length_c   1.000
_cell.angle_alpha   90.00
_cell.angle_beta   90.00
_cell.angle_gamma   90.00
#
_symmetry.space_group_name_H-M   'P 1'
#
loop_
_entity.id
_entity.type
_entity.pdbx_description
1 polymer ?
#
loop_
_entity_poly.entity_id
_entity_poly.type
_entity_poly.pdbx_seq_one_letter_code
_entity_poly.pdbx_strand_id
1 'polypeptide(L)' 'MTPEEFDKWRVVPRLLVLMMAIACWDVIHWFTTLEQPSFEQAGLVSVCTGAMTAVFGLFLGQGKKE' A
#
# COMPACT_ATOMS: atom_id res chain seq x y z
N MET A 1 -24.64 -16.42 -0.34
CA MET A 1 -23.55 -15.71 0.34
C MET A 1 -24.18 -14.63 1.19
N THR A 2 -24.36 -14.90 2.48
CA THR A 2 -24.83 -13.88 3.42
C THR A 2 -23.72 -12.83 3.62
N PRO A 3 -24.05 -11.57 3.99
CA PRO A 3 -23.05 -10.52 4.22
C PRO A 3 -21.95 -10.94 5.20
N GLU A 4 -22.29 -11.77 6.19
CA GLU A 4 -21.39 -12.31 7.20
C GLU A 4 -20.36 -13.32 6.64
N GLU A 5 -20.71 -14.05 5.57
CA GLU A 5 -19.77 -14.95 4.88
C GLU A 5 -18.76 -14.21 4.02
N PHE A 6 -19.17 -13.08 3.44
CA PHE A 6 -18.29 -12.21 2.65
C PHE A 6 -17.24 -11.51 3.53
N ASP A 7 -17.62 -11.12 4.74
CA ASP A 7 -16.71 -10.47 5.69
C ASP A 7 -15.65 -11.44 6.25
N LYS A 8 -16.01 -12.72 6.42
CA LYS A 8 -15.04 -13.81 6.76
C LYS A 8 -13.89 -13.93 5.77
N TRP A 9 -14.13 -13.60 4.50
CA TRP A 9 -13.11 -13.62 3.46
C TRP A 9 -12.18 -12.40 3.51
N ARG A 10 -12.31 -11.48 4.48
CA ARG A 10 -11.41 -10.33 4.65
C ARG A 10 -11.10 -9.61 3.32
N VAL A 11 -12.11 -9.49 2.45
CA VAL A 11 -11.96 -8.95 1.09
C VAL A 11 -11.59 -7.47 1.17
N VAL A 12 -12.24 -6.72 2.06
CA VAL A 12 -12.00 -5.29 2.29
C VAL A 12 -10.53 -5.00 2.65
N PRO A 13 -9.93 -5.61 3.69
CA PRO A 13 -8.54 -5.32 4.03
C PRO A 13 -7.55 -5.80 2.95
N ARG A 14 -7.87 -6.86 2.18
CA ARG A 14 -7.04 -7.29 1.03
C ARG A 14 -7.08 -6.27 -0.11
N LEU A 15 -8.26 -5.75 -0.44
CA LEU A 15 -8.42 -4.68 -1.42
C LEU A 15 -7.70 -3.40 -1.00
N LEU A 16 -7.72 -3.05 0.29
CA LEU A 16 -6.98 -1.88 0.80
C LEU A 16 -5.47 -2.03 0.61
N VAL A 17 -4.91 -3.21 0.90
CA VAL A 17 -3.48 -3.48 0.65
C VAL A 17 -3.16 -3.44 -0.85
N LEU A 18 -4.03 -4.01 -1.69
CA LEU A 18 -3.86 -3.98 -3.14
C LEU A 18 -3.89 -2.55 -3.68
N MET A 19 -4.83 -1.72 -3.22
CA MET A 19 -4.89 -0.30 -3.60
C MET A 19 -3.67 0.48 -3.14
N MET A 20 -3.15 0.20 -1.94
CA MET A 20 -1.90 0.81 -1.46
C MET A 20 -0.69 0.40 -2.31
N ALA A 21 -0.62 -0.85 -2.74
CA ALA A 21 0.42 -1.33 -3.64
C ALA A 21 0.37 -0.64 -5.01
N ILE A 22 -0.84 -0.48 -5.57
CA ILE A 22 -1.06 0.25 -6.83
C ILE A 22 -0.65 1.72 -6.67
N ALA A 23 -1.05 2.38 -5.58
CA ALA A 23 -0.69 3.78 -5.33
C ALA A 23 0.83 3.97 -5.20
N CYS A 24 1.53 3.04 -4.53
CA CYS A 24 2.99 3.10 -4.45
C CYS A 24 3.65 2.88 -5.80
N TRP A 25 3.15 1.92 -6.58
CA TRP A 25 3.61 1.70 -7.95
C TRP A 25 3.43 2.95 -8.81
N ASP A 26 2.29 3.60 -8.73
CA ASP A 26 1.99 4.82 -9.50
C ASP A 26 2.94 5.96 -9.16
N VAL A 27 3.22 6.18 -7.87
CA VAL A 27 4.19 7.20 -7.40
C VAL A 27 5.61 6.89 -7.89
N ILE A 28 6.04 5.63 -7.82
CA ILE A 28 7.36 5.22 -8.31
C ILE A 28 7.45 5.37 -9.82
N HIS A 29 6.43 4.91 -10.55
CA HIS A 29 6.36 4.98 -12.01
C HIS A 29 6.32 6.43 -12.49
N TRP A 30 5.54 7.30 -11.84
CA TRP A 30 5.56 8.73 -12.11
C TRP A 30 6.98 9.31 -11.94
N PHE A 31 7.65 9.00 -10.83
CA PHE A 31 8.99 9.52 -10.56
C PHE A 31 10.03 9.09 -11.60
N THR A 32 9.95 7.85 -12.10
CA THR A 32 10.86 7.36 -13.14
C THR A 32 10.58 7.93 -14.53
N THR A 33 9.38 8.48 -14.77
CA THR A 33 9.02 9.14 -16.04
C THR A 33 9.46 10.60 -16.13
N LEU A 34 9.98 11.18 -15.06
CA LEU A 34 10.44 12.57 -15.04
C LEU A 34 11.79 12.73 -15.77
N GLU A 35 11.89 13.69 -16.69
CA GLU A 35 13.14 14.00 -17.39
C GLU A 35 14.22 14.58 -16.46
N GLN A 36 13.80 15.34 -15.44
CA GLN A 36 14.68 15.98 -14.46
C GLN A 36 14.10 15.81 -13.05
N PRO A 37 14.32 14.66 -12.39
CA PRO A 37 13.82 14.43 -11.03
C PRO A 37 14.52 15.35 -10.01
N SER A 38 13.74 16.00 -9.14
CA SER A 38 14.26 16.85 -8.06
C SER A 38 14.53 16.05 -6.78
N PHE A 39 15.39 16.59 -5.91
CA PHE A 39 15.70 15.96 -4.62
C PHE A 39 14.48 15.94 -3.68
N GLU A 40 13.64 16.99 -3.71
CA GLU A 40 12.40 17.05 -2.93
C GLU A 40 11.40 15.97 -3.39
N GLN A 41 11.29 15.74 -4.70
CA GLN A 41 10.43 14.69 -5.27
C GLN A 41 10.90 13.29 -4.87
N ALA A 42 12.22 13.05 -4.88
CA ALA A 42 12.79 11.79 -4.39
C ALA A 42 12.47 11.55 -2.90
N GLY A 43 12.50 12.62 -2.10
CA GLY A 43 12.08 12.59 -0.69
C GLY A 43 10.63 12.16 -0.52
N LEU A 44 9.71 12.71 -1.32
CA LEU A 44 8.29 12.32 -1.30
C LEU A 44 8.11 10.83 -1.64
N VAL A 45 8.76 10.34 -2.70
CA VAL A 45 8.69 8.93 -3.14
C VAL A 45 9.20 7.99 -2.04
N SER A 46 10.27 8.37 -1.35
CA SER A 46 10.82 7.63 -0.21
C SER A 46 9.83 7.52 0.94
N VAL A 47 9.19 8.63 1.33
CA VAL A 47 8.16 8.65 2.39
C VAL A 47 6.96 7.78 2.02
N CYS A 48 6.48 7.86 0.76
CA CYS A 48 5.37 7.04 0.28
C CYS A 48 5.71 5.53 0.33
N THR A 49 6.91 5.14 -0.10
CA THR A 49 7.36 3.74 -0.10
C THR A 49 7.56 3.21 1.33
N GLY A 50 8.11 4.05 2.23
CA GLY A 50 8.25 3.73 3.65
C GLY A 50 6.91 3.53 4.36
N ALA A 51 5.94 4.41 4.10
CA ALA A 51 4.59 4.30 4.66
C ALA A 51 3.89 2.99 4.23
N MET A 52 4.11 2.54 3.00
CA MET A 52 3.55 1.26 2.52
C MET A 52 4.09 0.06 3.31
N THR A 53 5.35 0.09 3.73
CA THR A 53 5.96 -0.99 4.54
C THR A 53 5.27 -1.10 5.90
N ALA A 54 4.94 0.02 6.53
CA ALA A 54 4.19 0.04 7.79
C ALA A 54 2.77 -0.51 7.62
N VAL A 55 2.05 -0.12 6.57
CA VAL A 55 0.70 -0.61 6.28
C VAL A 55 0.70 -2.12 6.01
N PHE A 56 1.67 -2.61 5.24
CA PHE A 56 1.82 -4.03 4.97
C PHE A 56 2.17 -4.83 6.22
N GLY A 57 3.08 -4.30 7.06
CA GLY A 57 3.42 -4.90 8.35
C GLY A 57 2.23 -4.98 9.31
N LEU A 58 1.42 -3.93 9.38
CA LEU A 58 0.17 -3.93 10.15
C LEU A 58 -0.82 -4.98 9.63
N PHE A 59 -0.99 -5.07 8.30
CA PHE A 59 -1.86 -6.07 7.68
C PHE A 59 -1.44 -7.51 7.99
N LEU A 60 -0.15 -7.84 7.86
CA LEU A 60 0.40 -9.15 8.21
C LEU A 60 0.30 -9.44 9.72
N GLY A 61 0.47 -8.40 10.56
CA GLY A 61 0.35 -8.48 12.00
C GLY A 61 -1.07 -8.79 12.50
N GLN A 62 -2.12 -8.47 11.73
CA GLN A 62 -3.51 -8.78 12.10
C GLN A 62 -3.85 -10.29 12.10
N GLY A 63 -2.88 -11.18 11.88
CA GLY A 63 -3.02 -12.65 12.01
C GLY A 63 -2.50 -13.23 13.33
N LYS A 64 -1.69 -12.49 14.10
CA LYS A 64 -1.21 -12.92 15.42
C LYS A 64 -2.12 -12.32 16.50
N LYS A 65 -3.21 -13.03 16.83
CA LYS A 65 -3.74 -12.97 18.19
C LYS A 65 -2.93 -13.99 19.00
N GLU A 66 -2.24 -13.53 20.04
CA GLU A 66 -1.86 -14.39 21.17
C GLU A 66 -3.12 -15.05 21.76
#